data_AF-A0A545SN34-F1
#
_entry.id   AF-A0A545SN34-F1
#
_cell.length_a   1.000
_cell.length_b   1.000
_cell.length_c   1.000
_cell.angle_alpha   90.00
_cell.angle_beta   90.00
_cell.angle_gamma   90.00
#
_symmetry.space_group_name_H-M   'P 1'
#
loop_
_entity.id
_entity.type
_entity.pdbx_description
1 polymer ?
#
loop_
_entity_poly.entity_id
_entity_poly.type
_entity_poly.pdbx_seq_one_letter_code
_entity_poly.pdbx_strand_id
1 'polypeptide(L)' 'MHRDTATTRIEVEGSTFSVHQRENWVEVYRIGFEVLPRLPVILARSKTAIEQATGCTVVEGSLSGDQAIQRAEIDCDTA' A
#
# COMPACT_ATOMS: atom_id res chain seq x y z
N MET A 1 8.52 -19.80 8.07
CA MET A 1 9.71 -18.95 7.87
C MET A 1 9.43 -18.04 6.69
N HIS A 2 8.83 -16.85 6.91
CA HIS A 2 8.48 -15.90 5.85
C HIS A 2 9.79 -15.22 5.41
N ARG A 3 10.36 -15.65 4.27
CA ARG A 3 11.61 -15.08 3.76
C ARG A 3 11.27 -13.77 3.04
N ASP A 4 11.72 -12.68 3.66
CA ASP A 4 11.84 -11.33 3.12
C ASP A 4 10.54 -10.58 2.81
N THR A 5 9.73 -10.31 3.83
CA THR A 5 8.77 -9.20 3.76
C THR A 5 9.50 -7.89 4.06
N ALA A 6 9.91 -7.17 3.01
CA ALA A 6 10.32 -5.78 3.17
C ALA A 6 9.13 -4.99 3.73
N THR A 7 9.33 -4.37 4.89
CA THR A 7 8.30 -3.58 5.57
C THR A 7 8.74 -2.13 5.61
N THR A 8 7.99 -1.26 4.93
CA THR A 8 8.29 0.17 4.84
C THR A 8 7.11 0.97 5.38
N ARG A 9 7.42 1.99 6.21
CA ARG A 9 6.40 2.92 6.71
C ARG A 9 6.39 4.18 5.87
N ILE A 10 5.21 4.53 5.36
CA ILE A 10 5.01 5.73 4.54
C ILE A 10 3.85 6.54 5.14
N GLU A 11 4.02 7.86 5.18
CA GLU A 11 2.95 8.79 5.51
C GLU A 11 2.50 9.52 4.25
N VAL A 12 1.19 9.47 3.98
CA VAL A 12 0.58 10.15 2.84
C VAL A 12 -0.61 10.94 3.35
N GLU A 13 -0.54 12.26 3.23
CA GLU A 13 -1.65 13.18 3.57
C GLU A 13 -2.25 12.93 4.97
N GLY A 14 -1.41 12.63 5.97
CA GLY A 14 -1.81 12.36 7.35
C GLY A 14 -2.28 10.93 7.63
N SER A 15 -2.37 10.06 6.62
CA SER A 15 -2.56 8.61 6.81
C SER A 15 -1.20 7.91 6.87
N THR A 16 -0.97 7.10 7.91
CA THR A 16 0.26 6.29 8.03
C THR A 16 0.00 4.85 7.61
N PHE A 17 0.84 4.33 6.72
CA PHE A 17 0.76 2.98 6.17
C PHE A 17 2.01 2.16 6.48
N SER A 18 1.82 0.87 6.75
CA SER A 18 2.87 -0.16 6.75
C SER A 18 2.69 -0.99 5.49
N VAL A 19 3.65 -0.91 4.57
CA VAL A 19 3.63 -1.62 3.28
C VAL A 19 4.50 -2.86 3.42
N HIS A 20 3.93 -4.01 3.12
CA HIS A 20 4.55 -5.33 3.19
C HIS A 20 4.63 -5.89 1.77
N GLN A 21 5.84 -5.93 1.21
CA GLN A 21 6.06 -6.46 -0.13
C GLN A 21 6.43 -7.94 -0.08
N ARG A 22 5.89 -8.70 -1.04
CA ARG A 22 6.29 -10.07 -1.33
C ARG A 22 6.20 -10.28 -2.84
N GLU A 23 7.36 -10.45 -3.50
CA GLU A 23 7.46 -10.60 -4.95
C GLU A 23 6.75 -9.43 -5.67
N ASN A 24 5.76 -9.72 -6.53
CA ASN A 24 4.93 -8.75 -7.25
C ASN A 24 3.66 -8.35 -6.49
N TRP A 25 3.54 -8.68 -5.22
CA TRP A 25 2.36 -8.38 -4.40
C TRP A 25 2.69 -7.56 -3.17
N VAL A 26 1.75 -6.71 -2.77
CA VAL A 26 1.83 -5.93 -1.54
C VAL A 26 0.57 -6.08 -0.69
N GLU A 27 0.78 -6.08 0.62
CA GLU A 27 -0.27 -5.90 1.63
C GLU A 27 0.04 -4.64 2.43
N VAL A 28 -0.97 -3.80 2.64
CA VAL A 28 -0.83 -2.48 3.25
C VAL A 28 -1.75 -2.40 4.44
N TYR A 29 -1.19 -2.01 5.59
CA TYR A 29 -1.93 -1.76 6.81
C TYR A 29 -1.94 -0.27 7.12
N ARG A 30 -3.11 0.32 7.29
CA ARG A 30 -3.22 1.66 7.87
C ARG A 30 -3.02 1.57 9.38
N ILE A 31 -1.91 2.11 9.87
CA ILE A 31 -1.48 2.02 11.27
C ILE A 31 -1.71 3.32 12.07
N GLY A 32 -2.10 4.41 11.39
CA GLY A 32 -2.44 5.69 12.01
C GLY A 32 -3.92 5.82 12.38
N PHE A 33 -4.22 6.66 13.38
CA PHE A 33 -5.59 7.00 13.74
C PHE A 33 -6.13 8.13 12.85
N GLU A 34 -7.28 7.90 12.20
CA GLU A 34 -8.00 8.91 11.40
C GLU A 34 -9.50 8.65 11.56
N VAL A 35 -10.29 9.71 11.73
CA VAL A 35 -11.73 9.60 11.95
C VAL A 35 -12.44 9.35 10.61
N LEU A 36 -12.98 8.14 10.47
CA LEU A 36 -13.91 7.71 9.40
C LEU A 36 -13.51 8.13 7.96
N PRO A 37 -12.28 7.83 7.49
CA PRO A 37 -11.86 8.24 6.15
C PRO A 37 -12.61 7.47 5.06
N ARG A 38 -13.06 8.13 3.99
CA ARG A 38 -13.82 7.45 2.92
C ARG A 38 -12.92 6.43 2.20
N LEU A 39 -13.46 5.25 1.88
CA LEU A 39 -12.68 4.18 1.23
C LEU A 39 -11.93 4.64 -0.04
N PRO A 40 -12.53 5.38 -1.00
CA PRO A 40 -11.79 5.82 -2.19
C PRO A 40 -10.58 6.71 -1.88
N VAL A 41 -10.64 7.50 -0.80
CA VAL A 41 -9.53 8.34 -0.35
C VAL A 41 -8.40 7.47 0.19
N ILE A 42 -8.73 6.46 1.02
CA ILE A 42 -7.73 5.53 1.54
C ILE A 42 -7.08 4.72 0.42
N LEU A 43 -7.84 4.26 -0.57
CA LEU A 43 -7.27 3.55 -1.72
C LEU A 43 -6.31 4.46 -2.51
N ALA A 44 -6.68 5.71 -2.79
CA ALA A 44 -5.78 6.64 -3.49
C ALA A 44 -4.47 6.91 -2.73
N ARG A 45 -4.56 7.10 -1.41
CA ARG A 45 -3.38 7.29 -0.55
C ARG A 45 -2.54 6.02 -0.42
N SER A 46 -3.19 4.86 -0.31
CA SER A 46 -2.54 3.55 -0.25
C SER A 46 -1.77 3.27 -1.54
N LYS A 47 -2.33 3.58 -2.73
CA LYS A 47 -1.62 3.52 -4.01
C LYS A 47 -0.31 4.32 -3.95
N THR A 48 -0.41 5.57 -3.52
CA THR A 48 0.76 6.46 -3.39
C THR A 48 1.80 5.89 -2.42
N ALA A 49 1.35 5.35 -1.28
CA ALA A 49 2.24 4.74 -0.30
C ALA A 49 2.96 3.50 -0.85
N ILE A 50 2.28 2.66 -1.64
CA ILE A 50 2.87 1.49 -2.29
C ILE A 50 3.96 1.90 -3.27
N GLU A 51 3.66 2.86 -4.15
CA GLU A 51 4.59 3.33 -5.18
C GLU A 51 5.83 3.97 -4.54
N GLN A 52 5.67 4.74 -3.47
CA GLN A 52 6.80 5.29 -2.71
C GLN A 52 7.61 4.23 -1.95
N ALA A 53 6.95 3.23 -1.37
CA ALA A 53 7.60 2.20 -0.58
C ALA A 53 8.41 1.20 -1.42
N THR A 54 7.91 0.89 -2.62
CA THR A 54 8.47 -0.16 -3.48
C THR A 54 9.29 0.40 -4.64
N GLY A 55 9.03 1.65 -5.06
CA GLY A 55 9.55 2.21 -6.30
C GLY A 55 8.88 1.64 -7.55
N CYS A 56 7.90 0.75 -7.40
CA CYS A 56 7.21 0.06 -8.49
C CYS A 56 5.83 0.67 -8.73
N THR A 57 5.23 0.42 -9.90
CA THR A 57 3.90 0.93 -10.23
C THR A 57 2.81 -0.05 -9.78
N VAL A 58 1.69 0.44 -9.25
CA VAL A 58 0.52 -0.40 -8.94
C VAL A 58 -0.20 -0.79 -10.24
N VAL A 59 -0.41 -2.09 -10.47
CA VAL A 59 -1.13 -2.61 -11.64
C VAL A 59 -2.58 -2.08 -11.63
N GLU A 60 -3.01 -1.50 -12.75
CA GLU A 60 -4.36 -0.92 -12.86
C GLU A 60 -5.45 -1.95 -12.54
N GLY A 61 -6.40 -1.57 -11.68
CA GLY A 61 -7.49 -2.43 -11.25
C GLY A 61 -7.14 -3.50 -10.20
N SER A 62 -5.87 -3.67 -9.82
CA SER A 62 -5.47 -4.65 -8.80
C SER A 62 -5.72 -4.18 -7.36
N LEU A 63 -5.70 -2.86 -7.14
CA LEU A 63 -5.81 -2.27 -5.81
C LEU A 63 -7.22 -2.47 -5.24
N SER A 64 -7.29 -3.14 -4.09
CA SER A 64 -8.54 -3.48 -3.43
C SER A 64 -8.36 -3.58 -1.91
N GLY A 65 -9.47 -3.68 -1.17
CA GLY A 65 -9.47 -3.83 0.28
C GLY A 65 -10.51 -2.95 0.98
N ASP A 66 -10.24 -2.65 2.25
CA ASP A 66 -11.07 -1.80 3.10
C ASP A 66 -10.26 -0.59 3.62
N GLN A 67 -10.77 0.13 4.62
CA GLN A 67 -10.12 1.32 5.18
C GLN A 67 -8.90 1.00 6.06
N ALA A 68 -8.74 -0.24 6.51
CA ALA A 68 -7.67 -0.69 7.39
C ALA A 68 -6.62 -1.50 6.63
N ILE A 69 -7.04 -2.41 5.76
CA ILE A 69 -6.16 -3.30 5.00
C ILE A 69 -6.41 -3.15 3.51
N GLN A 70 -5.35 -2.92 2.73
CA GLN A 70 -5.38 -2.86 1.27
C GLN A 70 -4.36 -3.83 0.67
N ARG A 71 -4.60 -4.27 -0.56
CA ARG A 71 -3.69 -5.15 -1.31
C ARG A 71 -3.67 -4.75 -2.77
N ALA A 72 -2.53 -4.95 -3.41
CA ALA A 72 -2.34 -4.68 -4.83
C ALA A 72 -1.25 -5.57 -5.42
N GLU A 73 -1.31 -5.70 -6.74
CA GLU A 73 -0.18 -6.19 -7.53
C GLU A 73 0.68 -4.99 -7.97
N ILE A 74 1.99 -5.19 -8.02
CA ILE A 74 2.97 -4.18 -8.44
C ILE A 74 3.79 -4.69 -9.63
N ASP A 75 4.15 -3.77 -10.50
CA ASP A 75 5.05 -3.97 -11.63
C ASP A 75 6.31 -3.11 -11.45
N CYS A 76 7.45 -3.77 -11.30
CA CYS A 76 8.76 -3.15 -11.12
C CYS A 76 9.58 -3.07 -12.42
N ASP A 77 9.09 -3.66 -13.51
CA ASP A 77 9.76 -3.61 -14.81
C ASP A 77 9.51 -2.27 -15.54
N THR A 78 8.51 -1.51 -15.07
CA THR A 78 8.08 -0.24 -15.65
C THR A 78 8.56 1.00 -14.86
N ALA A 79 9.41 0.82 -13.85
CA ALA A 79 9.91 1.89 -12.96
C ALA A 79 11.13 2.66 -13.50
#